data_AF-A0A067E5E5-F1
#
_entry.id   AF-A0A067E5E5-F1
#
_cell.length_a   1.000
_cell.length_b   1.000
_cell.length_c   1.000
_cell.angle_alpha   90.00
_cell.angle_beta   90.00
_cell.angle_gamma   90.00
#
_symmetry.space_group_name_H-M   'P 1'
#
loop_
_entity.id
_entity.type
_entity.pdbx_description
1 polymer ?
#
loop_
_entity_poly.entity_id
_entity_poly.type
_entity_poly.pdbx_seq_one_letter_code
_entity_poly.pdbx_strand_id
1 'polypeptide(L)'
;MISNDQNLISQLLPAMANMQNALNAASLGGKIKVSTVHAMSVLAQSDPPSSGSFIRQDTMRGILQFLKDHGSPFTINPYPFFAYQSDPRPETLAFCLFQPNAGRVDSGTGIKYMNMFDAQ
;
A
#
# COMPACT_ATOMS: atom_id res chain seq x y z
N MET A 1 -7.26 -8.73 2.47
CA MET A 1 -8.59 -8.41 3.04
C MET A 1 -8.37 -7.32 4.09
N ILE A 2 -9.00 -6.16 3.97
CA ILE A 2 -9.04 -5.16 5.06
C ILE A 2 -9.93 -5.75 6.17
N SER A 3 -9.52 -5.62 7.44
CA SER A 3 -10.40 -5.97 8.57
C SER A 3 -11.64 -5.08 8.59
N ASN A 4 -12.82 -5.66 8.76
CA ASN A 4 -14.06 -4.90 8.98
C ASN A 4 -14.36 -4.67 10.47
N ASP A 5 -13.47 -5.10 11.36
CA ASP A 5 -13.58 -4.85 12.79
C ASP A 5 -13.22 -3.40 13.10
N GLN A 6 -14.23 -2.60 13.46
CA GLN A 6 -14.07 -1.18 13.77
C GLN A 6 -13.23 -0.92 15.02
N ASN A 7 -13.19 -1.86 15.97
CA ASN A 7 -12.33 -1.73 17.14
C ASN A 7 -10.87 -1.87 16.70
N LEU A 8 -10.54 -2.87 15.89
CA LEU A 8 -9.17 -3.02 15.39
C LEU A 8 -8.72 -1.82 14.53
N ILE A 9 -9.60 -1.29 13.68
CA ILE A 9 -9.31 -0.11 12.86
C ILE A 9 -9.02 1.12 13.73
N SER A 10 -9.91 1.43 14.69
CA SER A 10 -9.80 2.64 15.51
C SER A 10 -8.63 2.59 16.51
N GLN A 11 -8.21 1.40 16.93
CA GLN A 11 -7.10 1.20 17.87
C GLN A 11 -5.72 1.20 17.20
N LEU A 12 -5.63 1.05 15.87
CA LEU A 12 -4.34 0.94 15.18
C LEU A 12 -3.45 2.17 15.38
N LEU A 13 -3.98 3.37 15.15
CA LEU A 13 -3.20 4.61 15.30
C LEU A 13 -2.77 4.87 16.75
N PRO A 14 -3.66 4.75 17.77
CA PRO A 14 -3.25 4.77 19.18
C PRO A 14 -2.16 3.74 19.52
N ALA A 15 -2.26 2.52 19.00
CA ALA A 15 -1.26 1.48 19.24
C ALA A 15 0.11 1.87 18.63
N MET A 16 0.12 2.41 17.41
CA MET A 16 1.34 2.92 16.77
C MET A 16 1.99 4.05 17.59
N ALA A 17 1.18 5.00 18.09
CA ALA A 17 1.65 6.10 18.93
C ALA A 17 2.27 5.60 20.25
N ASN A 18 1.63 4.64 20.92
CA ASN A 18 2.15 4.05 22.15
C ASN A 18 3.50 3.34 21.92
N MET A 19 3.64 2.60 20.81
CA MET A 19 4.90 1.96 20.44
C MET A 19 6.01 2.99 20.18
N GLN A 20 5.69 4.08 19.47
CA GLN A 20 6.66 5.14 19.20
C GLN A 20 7.09 5.86 20.48
N ASN A 21 6.16 6.12 21.40
CA ASN A 21 6.46 6.71 22.70
C ASN A 21 7.38 5.81 23.54
N ALA A 22 7.13 4.50 23.56
CA ALA A 22 7.99 3.54 24.24
C ALA A 22 9.41 3.51 23.63
N LEU A 23 9.52 3.53 22.29
CA LEU A 23 10.81 3.62 21.60
C LEU A 23 11.52 4.95 21.88
N ASN A 24 10.80 6.06 21.94
CA ASN A 24 11.37 7.36 22.32
C ASN A 24 11.93 7.32 23.76
N ALA A 25 11.16 6.78 24.71
CA ALA A 25 11.59 6.63 26.10
C ALA A 25 12.84 5.75 26.25
N ALA A 26 12.98 4.74 25.38
CA ALA A 26 14.17 3.89 25.30
C ALA A 26 15.33 4.51 24.49
N SER A 27 15.22 5.77 24.01
CA SER A 27 16.20 6.40 23.11
C SER A 27 16.44 5.65 21.78
N LEU A 28 15.41 4.94 21.31
CA LEU A 28 15.39 4.16 20.07
C LEU A 28 14.51 4.76 18.96
N GLY A 29 13.71 5.79 19.24
CA GLY A 29 12.70 6.31 18.30
C GLY A 29 13.22 6.85 16.97
N GLY A 30 14.49 7.26 16.91
CA GLY A 30 15.16 7.62 15.64
C GLY A 30 15.72 6.42 14.87
N LYS A 31 15.90 5.27 15.55
CA LYS A 31 16.60 4.08 15.04
C LYS A 31 15.63 2.97 14.62
N ILE A 32 14.52 2.82 15.35
CA ILE A 32 13.47 1.83 15.07
C ILE A 32 12.21 2.60 14.67
N LYS A 33 11.68 2.28 13.49
CA LYS A 33 10.51 2.96 12.91
C LYS A 33 9.24 2.15 13.14
N VAL A 34 8.22 2.79 13.69
CA VAL A 34 6.89 2.18 13.80
C VAL A 34 6.15 2.37 12.50
N SER A 35 5.68 1.27 11.92
CA SER A 35 4.82 1.25 10.74
C SER A 35 3.75 0.17 10.90
N THR A 36 2.88 0.07 9.90
CA THR A 36 1.87 -0.98 9.76
C THR A 36 1.83 -1.43 8.31
N VAL A 37 1.50 -2.70 8.08
CA VAL A 37 1.47 -3.31 6.75
C VAL A 37 0.06 -3.39 6.22
N HIS A 38 -0.11 -3.03 4.95
CA HIS A 38 -1.40 -3.06 4.28
C HIS A 38 -1.40 -4.06 3.12
N ALA A 39 -2.56 -4.67 2.85
CA ALA A 39 -2.78 -5.33 1.56
C ALA A 39 -3.20 -4.29 0.51
N MET A 40 -3.01 -4.60 -0.77
CA MET A 40 -3.49 -3.77 -1.90
C MET A 40 -4.98 -3.40 -1.81
N SER A 41 -5.79 -4.24 -1.14
CA SER A 41 -7.20 -3.96 -0.89
C SER A 41 -7.48 -2.70 -0.07
N VAL A 42 -6.46 -2.01 0.46
CA VAL A 42 -6.56 -0.67 1.07
C VAL A 42 -6.99 0.42 0.07
N LEU A 43 -6.73 0.19 -1.22
CA LEU A 43 -7.09 1.10 -2.31
C LEU A 43 -8.53 0.86 -2.79
N ALA A 44 -9.26 1.94 -3.04
CA ALA A 44 -10.56 1.94 -3.67
C ALA A 44 -10.44 1.88 -5.19
N GLN A 45 -9.42 2.54 -5.71
CA GLN A 45 -9.07 2.58 -7.12
C GLN A 45 -7.55 2.47 -7.24
N SER A 46 -7.08 1.69 -8.20
CA SER A 46 -5.65 1.52 -8.47
C SER A 46 -5.29 1.34 -9.95
N ASP A 47 -6.29 1.24 -10.84
CA ASP A 47 -6.09 1.14 -12.29
C ASP A 47 -6.88 2.26 -13.01
N PRO A 48 -6.21 3.17 -13.76
CA PRO A 48 -4.76 3.28 -13.89
C PRO A 48 -4.09 3.76 -12.59
N PRO A 49 -2.78 3.54 -12.37
CA PRO A 49 -2.08 3.94 -11.15
C PRO A 49 -2.28 5.40 -10.72
N SER A 50 -2.38 6.33 -11.69
CA SER A 50 -2.63 7.75 -11.43
C SER A 50 -3.96 8.04 -10.73
N SER A 51 -4.90 7.10 -10.78
CA SER A 51 -6.21 7.21 -10.13
C SER A 51 -6.23 6.62 -8.71
N GLY A 52 -5.07 6.22 -8.20
CA GLY A 52 -4.87 5.66 -6.87
C GLY A 52 -5.59 6.44 -5.76
N SER A 53 -6.49 5.77 -5.03
CA SER A 53 -7.19 6.36 -3.89
C SER A 53 -7.48 5.32 -2.80
N PHE A 54 -7.56 5.75 -1.54
CA PHE A 54 -7.84 4.86 -0.41
C PHE A 54 -9.35 4.70 -0.16
N ILE A 55 -9.80 3.50 0.24
CA ILE A 55 -11.21 3.26 0.64
C ILE A 55 -11.58 4.04 1.91
N ARG A 56 -10.70 4.02 2.93
CA ARG A 56 -10.94 4.65 4.24
C ARG A 56 -10.06 5.90 4.40
N GLN A 57 -10.36 6.94 3.62
CA GLN A 57 -9.48 8.12 3.51
C GLN A 57 -9.15 8.79 4.85
N ASP A 58 -10.11 8.93 5.77
CA ASP A 58 -9.86 9.58 7.07
C ASP A 58 -8.92 8.77 7.97
N THR A 59 -9.14 7.45 8.06
CA THR A 59 -8.24 6.54 8.77
C THR A 59 -6.84 6.58 8.17
N MET A 60 -6.73 6.50 6.85
CA MET A 60 -5.44 6.51 6.15
C MET A 60 -4.73 7.86 6.30
N ARG A 61 -5.47 8.97 6.31
CA ARG A 61 -4.89 10.30 6.56
C ARG A 61 -4.19 10.36 7.91
N GLY A 62 -4.82 9.86 8.98
CA GLY A 62 -4.22 9.81 10.31
C GLY A 62 -2.95 8.95 10.37
N ILE A 63 -3.00 7.75 9.77
CA ILE A 63 -1.84 6.85 9.69
C ILE A 63 -0.70 7.49 8.89
N LEU A 64 -0.99 8.03 7.71
CA LEU A 64 0.02 8.65 6.84
C LEU A 64 0.64 9.90 7.48
N GLN A 65 -0.15 10.69 8.22
CA GLN A 65 0.37 11.81 8.99
C GLN A 65 1.33 11.36 10.09
N PHE A 66 0.96 10.33 10.86
CA PHE A 66 1.85 9.73 11.87
C PHE A 66 3.15 9.21 11.24
N LEU A 67 3.05 8.47 10.13
CA LEU A 67 4.23 7.93 9.43
C LEU A 67 5.15 9.06 8.96
N LYS A 68 4.59 10.14 8.39
CA LYS A 68 5.33 11.33 7.99
C LYS A 68 6.05 11.99 9.16
N ASP A 69 5.35 12.20 10.27
CA ASP A 69 5.88 12.91 11.45
C ASP A 69 7.04 12.15 12.13
N HIS A 70 7.06 10.83 12.01
CA HIS A 70 8.12 9.98 12.57
C HIS A 70 9.15 9.48 11.55
N GLY A 71 9.01 9.87 10.28
CA GLY A 71 9.88 9.40 9.19
C GLY A 71 9.83 7.89 9.01
N SER A 72 8.65 7.30 9.21
CA SER A 72 8.40 5.86 9.05
C SER A 72 7.89 5.55 7.64
N PRO A 73 8.22 4.37 7.08
CA PRO A 73 7.74 3.98 5.76
C PRO A 73 6.26 3.61 5.79
N PHE A 74 5.57 3.83 4.67
CA PHE A 74 4.30 3.17 4.38
C PHE A 74 4.60 1.80 3.76
N THR A 75 4.06 0.72 4.32
CA THR A 75 4.34 -0.63 3.84
C THR A 75 3.09 -1.28 3.26
N ILE A 76 3.26 -1.95 2.12
CA ILE A 76 2.20 -2.62 1.39
C ILE A 76 2.69 -4.00 0.95
N ASN A 77 1.77 -4.96 0.88
CA ASN A 77 2.02 -6.30 0.37
C ASN A 77 1.50 -6.39 -1.08
N PRO A 78 2.37 -6.15 -2.09
CA PRO A 78 2.00 -6.27 -3.49
C PRO A 78 1.95 -7.74 -3.91
N TYR A 79 0.84 -8.17 -4.52
CA TYR A 79 0.68 -9.54 -5.01
C TYR A 79 0.14 -9.57 -6.45
N PRO A 80 0.99 -9.38 -7.47
CA PRO A 80 0.62 -9.49 -8.89
C PRO A 80 -0.14 -10.76 -9.26
N PHE A 81 0.11 -11.85 -8.54
CA PHE A 81 -0.59 -13.12 -8.72
C PHE A 81 -2.11 -12.97 -8.65
N PHE A 82 -2.66 -12.14 -7.76
CA PHE A 82 -4.10 -11.98 -7.65
C PHE A 82 -4.71 -11.30 -8.89
N ALA A 83 -3.99 -10.38 -9.54
CA ALA A 83 -4.43 -9.80 -10.81
C ALA A 83 -4.49 -10.85 -11.93
N TYR A 84 -3.48 -11.73 -12.02
CA TYR A 84 -3.49 -12.86 -12.95
C TYR A 84 -4.59 -13.88 -12.62
N GLN A 85 -4.83 -14.17 -11.35
CA GLN A 85 -5.90 -15.08 -10.94
C GLN A 85 -7.29 -14.58 -11.39
N SER A 86 -7.51 -13.26 -11.35
CA SER A 86 -8.75 -12.64 -11.84
C SER A 86 -8.83 -12.52 -13.37
N ASP A 87 -7.68 -12.46 -14.06
CA ASP A 87 -7.58 -12.34 -15.51
C ASP A 87 -6.45 -13.23 -16.06
N PRO A 88 -6.70 -14.54 -16.28
CA PRO A 88 -5.65 -15.52 -16.53
C PRO A 88 -5.18 -15.57 -17.98
N ARG A 89 -5.18 -14.44 -18.69
CA ARG A 89 -4.72 -14.37 -20.08
C ARG A 89 -3.17 -14.34 -20.16
N PRO A 90 -2.55 -14.85 -21.24
CA PRO A 90 -1.09 -14.90 -21.37
C PRO A 90 -0.39 -13.55 -21.23
N GLU A 91 -1.01 -12.48 -21.73
CA GLU A 91 -0.49 -11.11 -21.61
C GLU A 91 -0.48 -10.61 -20.17
N THR A 92 -1.50 -10.96 -19.37
CA THR A 92 -1.55 -10.62 -17.95
C THR A 92 -0.53 -11.45 -17.17
N LEU A 93 -0.35 -12.73 -17.52
CA LEU A 93 0.73 -13.55 -16.95
C LEU A 93 2.10 -12.94 -17.23
N ALA A 94 2.40 -12.59 -18.48
CA ALA A 94 3.67 -11.99 -18.87
C ALA A 94 3.92 -10.67 -18.12
N PHE A 95 2.89 -9.83 -17.98
CA PHE A 95 2.93 -8.59 -17.24
C PHE A 95 3.17 -8.79 -15.72
N CYS A 96 2.56 -9.82 -15.12
CA CYS A 96 2.77 -10.15 -13.71
C CYS A 96 4.14 -10.79 -13.42
N LEU A 97 4.74 -11.46 -14.40
CA LEU A 97 6.03 -12.16 -14.30
C LEU A 97 7.22 -11.35 -14.81
N PHE A 98 7.05 -10.05 -15.10
CA PHE A 98 8.09 -9.18 -15.65
C PHE A 98 8.66 -9.67 -17.00
N GLN A 99 7.88 -10.43 -17.77
CA GLN A 99 8.28 -10.91 -19.10
C GLN A 99 8.05 -9.84 -20.17
N PRO A 100 8.69 -9.94 -21.35
CA PRO A 100 8.45 -9.04 -22.47
C PRO A 100 6.95 -8.95 -22.82
N ASN A 101 6.43 -7.73 -22.88
CA ASN A 101 5.02 -7.46 -23.16
C ASN A 101 4.84 -6.05 -23.75
N ALA A 102 3.62 -5.71 -24.18
CA ALA A 102 3.32 -4.42 -24.81
C ALA A 102 3.33 -3.23 -23.84
N GLY A 103 3.35 -3.46 -22.52
CA GLY A 103 3.15 -2.48 -21.46
C GLY A 103 1.70 -1.99 -21.37
N ARG A 104 1.38 -1.25 -20.31
CA ARG A 104 0.10 -0.57 -20.10
C ARG A 104 0.37 0.92 -19.90
N VAL A 105 -0.28 1.77 -20.68
CA VAL A 105 -0.12 3.23 -20.57
C VAL A 105 -1.19 3.76 -19.64
N ASP A 106 -0.75 4.43 -18.59
CA ASP A 106 -1.61 5.17 -17.68
C ASP A 106 -2.15 6.41 -18.39
N SER A 107 -3.48 6.50 -18.49
CA SER A 107 -4.16 7.54 -19.25
C SER A 107 -4.12 8.92 -18.58
N GLY A 108 -3.86 8.99 -17.27
CA GLY A 108 -3.77 10.25 -16.53
C GLY A 108 -2.38 10.89 -16.58
N THR A 109 -1.33 10.08 -16.59
CA THR A 109 0.07 10.54 -16.52
C THR A 109 0.87 10.29 -17.81
N GLY A 110 0.41 9.39 -18.67
CA GLY A 110 1.15 8.93 -19.85
C GLY A 110 2.29 7.96 -19.53
N ILE A 111 2.49 7.58 -18.26
CA ILE A 111 3.53 6.63 -17.85
C ILE A 111 3.18 5.26 -18.42
N LYS A 112 4.15 4.63 -19.08
CA LYS A 112 4.03 3.26 -19.57
C LYS A 112 4.62 2.29 -18.55
N TYR A 113 3.75 1.56 -17.87
CA TYR A 113 4.14 0.52 -16.94
C TYR A 113 4.41 -0.78 -17.70
N MET A 114 5.48 -1.48 -17.32
CA MET A 114 5.96 -2.68 -18.01
C MET A 114 5.73 -3.97 -17.21
N ASN A 115 5.26 -3.85 -15.97
CA ASN A 115 4.95 -4.98 -15.10
C ASN A 115 3.82 -4.62 -14.13
N MET A 116 3.18 -5.63 -13.56
CA MET A 116 2.07 -5.46 -12.62
C MET A 116 2.51 -4.91 -11.26
N PHE A 117 3.74 -5.20 -10.81
CA PHE A 117 4.23 -4.72 -9.52
C PHE A 117 4.25 -3.19 -9.44
N ASP A 118 4.62 -2.52 -10.53
CA ASP A 118 4.61 -1.06 -10.63
C ASP A 118 3.22 -0.49 -10.96
N ALA A 119 2.27 -1.30 -11.45
CA ALA A 119 1.04 -0.85 -12.09
C ALA A 119 -0.27 -1.16 -11.35
N GLN A 120 -0.21 -1.72 -10.15
CA GLN A 120 -1.37 -2.29 -9.44
C GLN A 120 -1.88 -1.46 -8.26
#